data_AF-A0A2D5GSM3-F1
#
_entry.id   AF-A0A2D5GSM3-F1
#
_cell.length_a   1.000
_cell.length_b   1.000
_cell.length_c   1.000
_cell.angle_alpha   90.00
_cell.angle_beta   90.00
_cell.angle_gamma   90.00
#
_symmetry.space_group_name_H-M   'P 1'
#
loop_
_entity.id
_entity.type
_entity.pdbx_description
1 polymer ?
#
loop_
_entity_poly.entity_id
_entity_poly.type
_entity_poly.pdbx_seq_one_letter_code
_entity_poly.pdbx_strand_id
1 'polypeptide(L)'
;MSAIRKLFLNVTVLTCLIPVSRGNAQNAGVPAANPLPEIIPESAEKKKVPPLDEVMQIIEEYFTDRKGYKSGDLLTRGQIKPLFRELQQAGWTVKAEKEILKRLHADTDFLAAQLSTPKGIIFMRRISQMPGGYDRLDHILVMPYGKRRIREFINSPGGYTMIEYMTTTKGGKNLGNYLSKTRTGKGFNQPTPYIYTQTELTTVLKQAYEKENAKSKRRR
;
A
#
# COMPACT_ATOMS: atom_id res chain seq x y z
N MET A 1 45.77 24.12 -13.62
CA MET A 1 46.11 25.52 -13.31
C MET A 1 44.81 26.31 -13.13
N SER A 2 44.74 27.10 -12.06
CA SER A 2 43.77 28.17 -11.76
C SER A 2 42.28 27.79 -11.58
N ALA A 3 41.48 28.23 -10.59
CA ALA A 3 41.60 28.79 -9.24
C ALA A 3 40.31 29.61 -8.97
N ILE A 4 39.66 29.38 -7.81
CA ILE A 4 39.07 30.42 -6.92
C ILE A 4 37.75 31.06 -7.45
N ARG A 5 36.61 31.11 -6.72
CA ARG A 5 36.39 31.87 -5.47
C ARG A 5 35.06 31.47 -4.80
N LYS A 6 35.09 31.38 -3.47
CA LYS A 6 33.95 31.25 -2.55
C LYS A 6 33.22 32.58 -2.41
N LEU A 7 31.91 32.57 -2.10
CA LEU A 7 31.25 33.65 -1.38
C LEU A 7 30.25 33.07 -0.36
N PHE A 8 30.58 33.27 0.92
CA PHE A 8 29.67 33.16 2.07
C PHE A 8 29.00 34.52 2.26
N LEU A 9 27.73 34.55 2.66
CA LEU A 9 27.15 35.72 3.33
C LEU A 9 26.32 35.24 4.54
N ASN A 10 26.89 35.47 5.73
CA ASN A 10 26.19 35.46 7.01
C ASN A 10 25.52 36.83 7.18
N VAL A 11 24.28 36.87 7.65
CA VAL A 11 23.68 38.09 8.20
C VAL A 11 23.12 37.78 9.59
N THR A 12 23.83 38.28 10.59
CA THR A 12 23.45 38.32 12.00
C THR A 12 22.88 39.71 12.27
N VAL A 13 21.62 39.82 12.71
CA VAL A 13 21.04 41.10 13.15
C VAL A 13 20.89 41.12 14.66
N LEU A 14 21.86 41.83 15.22
CA LEU A 14 21.93 42.65 16.43
C LEU A 14 20.63 42.83 17.25
N THR A 15 20.70 42.43 18.51
CA THR A 15 19.77 42.74 19.60
C THR A 15 20.00 44.16 20.14
N CYS A 16 18.97 45.00 20.15
CA CYS A 16 18.97 46.27 20.89
C CYS A 16 18.30 46.10 22.27
N LEU A 17 19.10 46.24 23.32
CA LEU A 17 18.68 46.47 24.70
C LEU A 17 18.23 47.93 24.87
N ILE A 18 17.05 48.16 25.46
CA ILE A 18 16.60 49.47 25.96
C ILE A 18 16.39 49.35 27.47
N PRO A 19 16.82 50.34 28.29
CA PRO A 19 16.89 50.20 29.73
C PRO A 19 15.56 50.48 30.45
N VAL A 20 15.51 49.91 31.65
CA VAL A 20 14.48 49.99 32.68
C VAL A 20 14.20 51.43 33.12
N SER A 21 12.92 51.82 33.15
CA SER A 21 12.43 52.96 33.93
C SER A 21 11.47 52.47 35.01
N ARG A 22 11.78 52.82 36.26
CA ARG A 22 11.02 52.55 37.48
C ARG A 22 9.96 53.63 37.64
N GLY A 23 8.68 53.24 37.65
CA GLY A 23 7.56 54.09 38.04
C GLY A 23 6.60 53.28 38.91
N ASN A 24 6.39 53.75 40.14
CA ASN A 24 5.61 53.08 41.18
C ASN A 24 4.15 53.59 41.17
N ALA A 25 3.25 52.72 41.63
CA ALA A 25 1.86 52.97 42.05
C ALA A 25 0.81 53.28 40.96
N GLN A 26 -0.14 52.35 40.77
CA GLN A 26 -1.47 52.46 41.38
C GLN A 26 -2.29 51.18 41.11
N ASN A 27 -2.77 50.57 42.20
CA ASN A 27 -3.80 49.54 42.19
C ASN A 27 -5.10 50.16 41.64
N ALA A 28 -5.57 49.64 40.51
CA ALA A 28 -6.96 49.78 40.08
C ALA A 28 -7.44 48.38 39.68
N GLY A 29 -8.41 47.87 40.43
CA GLY A 29 -8.99 46.54 40.24
C GLY A 29 -9.61 46.41 38.85
N VAL A 30 -9.12 45.43 38.10
CA VAL A 30 -9.75 44.98 36.86
C VAL A 30 -10.67 43.81 37.21
N PRO A 31 -11.98 43.89 36.92
CA PRO A 31 -12.89 42.77 37.15
C PRO A 31 -12.51 41.59 36.24
N ALA A 32 -12.50 40.40 36.83
CA ALA A 32 -12.12 39.14 36.19
C ALA A 32 -12.84 38.97 34.85
N ALA A 33 -12.07 38.90 33.76
CA ALA A 33 -12.56 38.49 32.46
C ALA A 33 -13.07 37.05 32.56
N ASN A 34 -14.33 36.84 32.18
CA ASN A 34 -14.94 35.52 32.05
C ASN A 34 -14.03 34.62 31.19
N PRO A 35 -13.57 33.46 31.68
CA PRO A 35 -12.83 32.53 30.85
C PRO A 35 -13.76 32.04 29.73
N LEU A 36 -13.28 32.15 28.50
CA LEU A 36 -13.92 31.58 27.31
C LEU A 36 -14.27 30.10 27.58
N PRO A 37 -15.44 29.61 27.11
CA PRO A 37 -15.84 28.24 27.35
C PRO A 37 -14.82 27.28 26.72
N GLU A 38 -14.28 26.40 27.55
CA GLU A 38 -13.43 25.29 27.14
C GLU A 38 -14.21 24.43 26.14
N ILE A 39 -13.74 24.39 24.90
CA ILE A 39 -14.30 23.52 23.86
C ILE A 39 -13.92 22.10 24.25
N ILE A 40 -14.78 21.44 25.03
CA ILE A 40 -14.69 20.01 25.30
C ILE A 40 -14.87 19.34 23.93
N PRO A 41 -13.88 18.62 23.39
CA PRO A 41 -14.09 17.87 22.16
C PRO A 41 -15.20 16.86 22.44
N GLU A 42 -16.30 17.03 21.73
CA GLU A 42 -17.45 16.14 21.71
C GLU A 42 -16.92 14.71 21.64
N SER A 43 -17.21 13.94 22.70
CA SER A 43 -16.80 12.55 22.85
C SER A 43 -17.20 11.82 21.57
N ALA A 44 -16.22 11.52 20.70
CA ALA A 44 -16.44 10.79 19.47
C ALA A 44 -17.15 9.48 19.83
N GLU A 45 -18.47 9.42 19.59
CA GLU A 45 -19.26 8.22 19.80
C GLU A 45 -18.55 7.09 19.06
N LYS A 46 -18.24 6.00 19.77
CA LYS A 46 -17.61 4.83 19.18
C LYS A 46 -18.56 4.28 18.13
N LYS A 47 -18.36 4.69 16.87
CA LYS A 47 -19.06 4.14 15.71
C LYS A 47 -18.98 2.62 15.80
N LYS A 48 -20.15 1.98 15.81
CA LYS A 48 -20.25 0.52 15.82
C LYS A 48 -19.62 -0.01 14.54
N VAL A 49 -18.86 -1.09 14.65
CA VAL A 49 -18.28 -1.75 13.47
C VAL A 49 -19.43 -2.20 12.55
N PRO A 50 -19.41 -1.84 11.25
CA PRO A 50 -20.44 -2.21 10.29
C PRO A 50 -20.50 -3.73 10.09
N PRO A 51 -21.66 -4.31 9.73
CA PRO A 51 -21.79 -5.73 9.37
C PRO A 51 -20.85 -6.13 8.23
N LEU A 52 -20.55 -7.43 8.13
CA LEU A 52 -19.64 -7.93 7.08
C LEU A 52 -20.15 -7.60 5.68
N ASP A 53 -21.45 -7.72 5.43
CA ASP A 53 -22.02 -7.47 4.10
C ASP A 53 -21.83 -6.01 3.65
N GLU A 54 -21.98 -5.06 4.59
CA GLU A 54 -21.72 -3.63 4.33
C GLU A 54 -20.23 -3.38 4.05
N VAL A 55 -19.32 -4.02 4.81
CA VAL A 55 -17.88 -3.97 4.54
C VAL A 55 -17.55 -4.50 3.14
N MET A 56 -18.15 -5.62 2.75
CA MET A 56 -17.92 -6.23 1.45
C MET A 56 -18.46 -5.37 0.31
N GLN A 57 -19.59 -4.69 0.53
CA GLN A 57 -20.15 -3.73 -0.41
C GLN A 57 -19.21 -2.52 -0.62
N ILE A 58 -18.67 -1.94 0.46
CA ILE A 58 -17.70 -0.84 0.35
C ILE A 58 -16.48 -1.25 -0.47
N ILE A 59 -15.97 -2.47 -0.25
CA ILE A 59 -14.83 -3.00 -1.01
C ILE A 59 -15.17 -3.13 -2.50
N GLU A 60 -16.37 -3.59 -2.84
CA GLU A 60 -16.80 -3.76 -4.23
C GLU A 60 -17.02 -2.42 -4.95
N GLU A 61 -17.67 -1.46 -4.29
CA GLU A 61 -17.91 -0.11 -4.80
C GLU A 61 -16.59 0.61 -5.08
N TYR A 62 -15.62 0.48 -4.18
CA TYR A 62 -14.27 1.03 -4.34
C TYR A 62 -13.57 0.64 -5.64
N PHE A 63 -13.77 -0.59 -6.11
CA PHE A 63 -13.18 -1.08 -7.35
C PHE A 63 -14.05 -0.77 -8.58
N THR A 64 -15.36 -0.73 -8.41
CA THR A 64 -16.32 -0.40 -9.49
C THR A 64 -16.13 1.03 -9.99
N ASP A 65 -15.84 1.97 -9.09
CA ASP A 65 -15.66 3.38 -9.43
C ASP A 65 -14.34 3.69 -10.16
N ARG A 66 -13.44 2.72 -10.27
CA ARG A 66 -12.12 2.91 -10.87
C ARG A 66 -12.15 2.74 -12.38
N LYS A 67 -12.16 3.86 -13.08
CA LYS A 67 -12.08 3.89 -14.54
C LYS A 67 -10.89 3.07 -15.07
N GLY A 68 -11.21 2.06 -15.87
CA GLY A 68 -10.22 1.24 -16.58
C GLY A 68 -9.60 0.10 -15.77
N TYR A 69 -9.97 -0.05 -14.50
CA TYR A 69 -9.56 -1.18 -13.65
C TYR A 69 -10.32 -2.46 -14.04
N LYS A 70 -9.69 -3.62 -13.84
CA LYS A 70 -10.33 -4.94 -13.87
C LYS A 70 -9.86 -5.75 -12.66
N SER A 71 -10.71 -6.63 -12.13
CA SER A 71 -10.46 -7.40 -10.90
C SER A 71 -9.15 -8.19 -10.87
N GLY A 72 -8.66 -8.63 -12.04
CA GLY A 72 -7.39 -9.34 -12.20
C GLY A 72 -6.16 -8.45 -12.40
N ASP A 73 -6.32 -7.14 -12.47
CA ASP A 73 -5.21 -6.19 -12.58
C ASP A 73 -4.42 -6.13 -11.26
N LEU A 74 -3.10 -5.98 -11.35
CA LEU A 74 -2.21 -5.93 -10.18
C LEU A 74 -2.56 -4.74 -9.27
N LEU A 75 -2.72 -5.01 -7.97
CA LEU A 75 -2.93 -4.02 -6.93
C LEU A 75 -1.60 -3.52 -6.31
N THR A 76 -1.50 -2.21 -6.12
CA THR A 76 -0.36 -1.57 -5.42
C THR A 76 -0.77 -0.99 -4.06
N ARG A 77 0.22 -0.75 -3.19
CA ARG A 77 0.01 -0.12 -1.89
C ARG A 77 -0.68 1.24 -1.99
N GLY A 78 -0.23 2.13 -2.89
CA GLY A 78 -0.84 3.44 -3.09
C GLY A 78 -2.29 3.34 -3.55
N GLN A 79 -2.59 2.35 -4.39
CA GLN A 79 -3.96 2.07 -4.84
C GLN A 79 -4.89 1.58 -3.74
N ILE A 80 -4.41 0.92 -2.69
CA ILE A 80 -5.27 0.31 -1.66
C ILE A 80 -5.34 1.13 -0.37
N LYS A 81 -4.36 1.99 -0.08
CA LYS A 81 -4.40 2.88 1.10
C LYS A 81 -5.72 3.67 1.26
N PRO A 82 -6.33 4.23 0.20
CA PRO A 82 -7.60 4.94 0.34
C PRO A 82 -8.76 4.05 0.82
N LEU A 83 -8.81 2.77 0.42
CA LEU A 83 -9.84 1.83 0.85
C LEU A 83 -9.87 1.68 2.38
N PHE A 84 -8.70 1.60 3.02
CA PHE A 84 -8.62 1.53 4.48
C PHE A 84 -9.20 2.78 5.17
N ARG A 85 -9.09 3.96 4.53
CA ARG A 85 -9.69 5.18 5.05
C ARG A 85 -11.21 5.15 4.93
N GLU A 86 -11.74 4.64 3.82
CA GLU A 86 -13.18 4.47 3.63
C GLU A 86 -13.77 3.48 4.64
N LEU A 87 -13.12 2.34 4.86
CA LEU A 87 -13.50 1.38 5.90
C LEU A 87 -13.46 2.01 7.30
N GLN A 88 -12.44 2.82 7.59
CA GLN A 88 -12.35 3.55 8.85
C GLN A 88 -13.49 4.55 9.03
N GLN A 89 -13.84 5.30 7.97
CA GLN A 89 -14.95 6.27 7.99
C GLN A 89 -16.31 5.59 8.22
N ALA A 90 -16.48 4.39 7.68
CA ALA A 90 -17.61 3.50 7.91
C ALA A 90 -17.63 2.87 9.32
N GLY A 91 -16.57 3.06 10.12
CA GLY A 91 -16.52 2.61 11.51
C GLY A 91 -15.71 1.34 11.75
N TRP A 92 -15.04 0.79 10.73
CA TRP A 92 -14.11 -0.33 10.89
C TRP A 92 -12.65 0.08 10.68
N THR A 93 -11.91 0.20 11.79
CA THR A 93 -10.44 0.31 11.73
C THR A 93 -9.83 -1.09 11.65
N VAL A 94 -9.31 -1.45 10.47
CA VAL A 94 -8.72 -2.77 10.22
C VAL A 94 -7.40 -2.92 11.00
N LYS A 95 -7.38 -3.75 12.04
CA LYS A 95 -6.17 -3.90 12.89
C LYS A 95 -5.01 -4.51 12.12
N ALA A 96 -5.31 -5.33 11.11
CA ALA A 96 -4.32 -5.95 10.24
C ALA A 96 -3.81 -5.07 9.09
N GLU A 97 -4.26 -3.81 8.96
CA GLU A 97 -3.93 -2.93 7.83
C GLU A 97 -2.43 -2.92 7.49
N LYS A 98 -1.57 -2.70 8.48
CA LYS A 98 -0.11 -2.63 8.28
C LYS A 98 0.46 -3.91 7.68
N GLU A 99 -0.03 -5.07 8.11
CA GLU A 99 0.43 -6.36 7.59
C GLU A 99 -0.13 -6.67 6.21
N ILE A 100 -1.38 -6.27 5.92
CA ILE A 100 -1.98 -6.39 4.59
C ILE A 100 -1.22 -5.51 3.59
N LEU A 101 -0.96 -4.24 3.94
CA LEU A 101 -0.24 -3.32 3.09
C LEU A 101 1.19 -3.79 2.77
N LYS A 102 1.88 -4.45 3.70
CA LYS A 102 3.22 -5.04 3.43
C LYS A 102 3.20 -6.14 2.37
N ARG A 103 2.06 -6.79 2.15
CA ARG A 103 1.87 -7.84 1.16
C ARG A 103 1.46 -7.30 -0.21
N LEU A 104 1.36 -5.99 -0.40
CA LEU A 104 1.11 -5.37 -1.70
C LEU A 104 2.42 -4.79 -2.24
N HIS A 105 2.58 -4.80 -3.56
CA HIS A 105 3.70 -4.13 -4.21
C HIS A 105 3.68 -2.62 -3.97
N ALA A 106 4.86 -2.00 -3.87
CA ALA A 106 4.96 -0.55 -3.99
C ALA A 106 4.55 -0.10 -5.40
N ASP A 107 4.00 1.11 -5.49
CA ASP A 107 3.72 1.76 -6.78
C ASP A 107 5.01 1.96 -7.61
N THR A 108 6.15 2.10 -6.93
CA THR A 108 7.48 2.26 -7.53
C THR A 108 8.22 0.94 -7.76
N ASP A 109 7.63 -0.20 -7.39
CA ASP A 109 8.25 -1.50 -7.63
C ASP A 109 8.39 -1.74 -9.13
N PHE A 110 9.50 -2.36 -9.53
CA PHE A 110 9.79 -2.61 -10.94
C PHE A 110 8.63 -3.35 -11.63
N LEU A 111 8.08 -4.40 -11.00
CA LEU A 111 6.99 -5.19 -11.57
C LEU A 111 5.73 -4.35 -11.77
N ALA A 112 5.32 -3.59 -10.75
CA ALA A 112 4.18 -2.68 -10.83
C ALA A 112 4.35 -1.64 -11.94
N ALA A 113 5.53 -1.04 -12.06
CA ALA A 113 5.84 -0.06 -13.10
C ALA A 113 5.83 -0.66 -14.52
N GLN A 114 6.22 -1.93 -14.69
CA GLN A 114 6.14 -2.57 -16.01
C GLN A 114 4.69 -2.95 -16.38
N LEU A 115 3.92 -3.44 -15.42
CA LEU A 115 2.54 -3.89 -15.65
C LEU A 115 1.54 -2.74 -15.78
N SER A 116 1.88 -1.53 -15.33
CA SER A 116 1.06 -0.33 -15.53
C SER A 116 1.16 0.29 -16.93
N THR A 117 2.10 -0.17 -17.77
CA THR A 117 2.19 0.26 -19.17
C THR A 117 1.04 -0.33 -20.01
N PRO A 118 0.67 0.25 -21.16
CA PRO A 118 -0.40 -0.31 -22.00
C PRO A 118 -0.20 -1.79 -22.39
N LYS A 119 1.04 -2.17 -22.75
CA LYS A 119 1.39 -3.57 -23.03
C LYS A 119 1.38 -4.42 -21.76
N GLY A 120 1.87 -3.87 -20.66
CA GLY A 120 1.83 -4.49 -19.34
C GLY A 120 0.41 -4.83 -18.89
N ILE A 121 -0.55 -3.93 -19.11
CA ILE A 121 -1.96 -4.12 -18.77
C ILE A 121 -2.55 -5.30 -19.57
N ILE A 122 -2.27 -5.37 -20.87
CA ILE A 122 -2.74 -6.48 -21.72
C ILE A 122 -2.12 -7.80 -21.26
N PHE A 123 -0.82 -7.78 -20.95
CA PHE A 123 -0.08 -8.95 -20.46
C PHE A 123 -0.61 -9.43 -19.10
N MET A 124 -0.77 -8.53 -18.12
CA MET A 124 -1.20 -8.86 -16.77
C MET A 124 -2.61 -9.46 -16.74
N ARG A 125 -3.51 -8.96 -17.61
CA ARG A 125 -4.88 -9.47 -17.74
C ARG A 125 -4.96 -10.89 -18.29
N ARG A 126 -3.93 -11.36 -19.00
CA ARG A 126 -3.85 -12.76 -19.44
C ARG A 126 -3.32 -13.65 -18.33
N ILE A 127 -2.22 -13.24 -17.69
CA ILE A 127 -1.60 -14.07 -16.64
C ILE A 127 -2.46 -14.13 -15.36
N SER A 128 -3.32 -13.14 -15.10
CA SER A 128 -4.20 -13.16 -13.93
C SER A 128 -5.27 -14.26 -13.99
N GLN A 129 -5.49 -14.82 -15.18
CA GLN A 129 -6.36 -15.98 -15.39
C GLN A 129 -5.63 -17.31 -15.13
N MET A 130 -4.30 -17.28 -14.94
CA MET A 130 -3.47 -18.46 -14.74
C MET A 130 -3.21 -18.68 -13.24
N PRO A 131 -3.35 -19.90 -12.73
CA PRO A 131 -3.02 -20.20 -11.34
C PRO A 131 -1.57 -19.85 -11.01
N GLY A 132 -1.37 -18.89 -10.10
CA GLY A 132 -0.05 -18.41 -9.70
C GLY A 132 0.72 -17.65 -10.80
N GLY A 133 0.02 -17.06 -11.78
CA GLY A 133 0.66 -16.28 -12.85
C GLY A 133 1.53 -15.14 -12.33
N TYR A 134 1.04 -14.37 -11.36
CA TYR A 134 1.81 -13.31 -10.71
C TYR A 134 2.97 -13.85 -9.88
N ASP A 135 2.76 -14.95 -9.13
CA ASP A 135 3.83 -15.59 -8.36
C ASP A 135 5.03 -15.95 -9.24
N ARG A 136 4.77 -16.46 -10.44
CA ARG A 136 5.85 -16.77 -11.41
C ARG A 136 6.61 -15.51 -11.83
N LEU A 137 5.95 -14.37 -11.97
CA LEU A 137 6.66 -13.13 -12.31
C LEU A 137 7.61 -12.70 -11.19
N ASP A 138 7.18 -12.76 -9.93
CA ASP A 138 8.04 -12.43 -8.80
C ASP A 138 9.23 -13.39 -8.66
N HIS A 139 8.98 -14.69 -8.81
CA HIS A 139 10.05 -15.68 -8.81
C HIS A 139 11.05 -15.44 -9.96
N ILE A 140 10.58 -15.10 -11.16
CA ILE A 140 11.46 -14.75 -12.28
C ILE A 140 12.23 -13.46 -12.00
N LEU A 141 11.60 -12.47 -11.37
CA LEU A 141 12.19 -11.16 -11.12
C LEU A 141 13.45 -11.23 -10.26
N VAL A 142 13.48 -12.14 -9.28
CA VAL A 142 14.64 -12.33 -8.38
C VAL A 142 15.75 -13.19 -8.97
N MET A 143 15.51 -13.84 -10.11
CA MET A 143 16.52 -14.65 -10.81
C MET A 143 17.51 -13.78 -11.61
N PRO A 144 18.68 -14.32 -11.99
CA PRO A 144 19.59 -13.66 -12.91
C PRO A 144 18.87 -13.23 -14.20
N TYR A 145 19.04 -11.96 -14.57
CA TYR A 145 18.38 -11.30 -15.69
C TYR A 145 16.85 -11.21 -15.60
N GLY A 146 16.25 -11.41 -14.41
CA GLY A 146 14.80 -11.38 -14.19
C GLY A 146 14.11 -10.14 -14.75
N LYS A 147 14.60 -8.93 -14.40
CA LYS A 147 14.10 -7.66 -14.94
C LYS A 147 14.12 -7.58 -16.47
N ARG A 148 15.13 -8.19 -17.11
CA ARG A 148 15.23 -8.23 -18.57
C ARG A 148 14.17 -9.19 -19.14
N ARG A 149 14.03 -10.39 -18.55
CA ARG A 149 13.03 -11.38 -18.96
C ARG A 149 11.60 -10.86 -18.83
N ILE A 150 11.27 -10.17 -17.74
CA ILE A 150 9.95 -9.55 -17.56
C ILE A 150 9.67 -8.54 -18.68
N ARG A 151 10.64 -7.68 -19.02
CA ARG A 151 10.52 -6.75 -20.16
C ARG A 151 10.33 -7.49 -21.48
N GLU A 152 11.07 -8.57 -21.72
CA GLU A 152 10.92 -9.39 -22.92
C GLU A 152 9.52 -9.99 -23.00
N PHE A 153 9.02 -10.63 -21.93
CA PHE A 153 7.67 -11.22 -21.91
C PHE A 153 6.55 -10.21 -22.17
N ILE A 154 6.65 -9.00 -21.62
CA ILE A 154 5.65 -7.96 -21.83
C ILE A 154 5.69 -7.42 -23.27
N ASN A 155 6.87 -7.37 -23.89
CA ASN A 155 7.05 -6.75 -25.20
C ASN A 155 6.94 -7.73 -26.37
N SER A 156 7.06 -9.03 -26.14
CA SER A 156 7.01 -10.05 -27.19
C SER A 156 5.57 -10.51 -27.49
N PRO A 157 5.20 -10.69 -28.77
CA PRO A 157 3.99 -11.41 -29.14
C PRO A 157 3.99 -12.79 -28.47
N GLY A 158 2.91 -13.12 -27.76
CA GLY A 158 2.80 -14.39 -27.05
C GLY A 158 3.68 -14.52 -25.80
N GLY A 159 4.30 -13.45 -25.28
CA GLY A 159 5.22 -13.57 -24.13
C GLY A 159 4.60 -14.14 -22.84
N TYR A 160 3.27 -14.20 -22.72
CA TYR A 160 2.56 -14.86 -21.61
C TYR A 160 2.62 -16.40 -21.68
N THR A 161 2.90 -16.98 -22.85
CA THR A 161 2.90 -18.44 -23.10
C THR A 161 3.89 -19.19 -22.22
N MET A 162 5.05 -18.59 -21.91
CA MET A 162 6.00 -19.18 -20.98
C MET A 162 5.43 -19.24 -19.56
N ILE A 163 4.71 -18.20 -19.13
CA ILE A 163 4.03 -18.17 -17.82
C ILE A 163 2.93 -19.24 -17.77
N GLU A 164 2.14 -19.33 -18.84
CA GLU A 164 1.11 -20.35 -19.02
C GLU A 164 1.71 -21.76 -18.94
N TYR A 165 2.78 -22.03 -19.68
CA TYR A 165 3.50 -23.30 -19.65
C TYR A 165 3.95 -23.65 -18.22
N MET A 166 4.59 -22.70 -17.52
CA MET A 166 5.13 -22.88 -16.17
C MET A 166 4.06 -23.10 -15.10
N THR A 167 2.85 -22.60 -15.32
CA THR A 167 1.74 -22.67 -14.34
C THR A 167 0.82 -23.86 -14.59
N THR A 168 0.56 -24.21 -15.85
CA THR A 168 -0.51 -25.15 -16.22
C THR A 168 -0.02 -26.56 -16.56
N THR A 169 1.24 -26.74 -16.95
CA THR A 169 1.73 -28.02 -17.47
C THR A 169 2.59 -28.80 -16.47
N LYS A 170 2.64 -30.14 -16.61
CA LYS A 170 3.57 -30.99 -15.85
C LYS A 170 5.04 -30.65 -16.16
N GLY A 171 5.34 -30.37 -17.44
CA GLY A 171 6.67 -29.94 -17.87
C GLY A 171 7.10 -28.62 -17.21
N GLY A 172 6.20 -27.64 -17.14
CA GLY A 172 6.41 -26.38 -16.45
C GLY A 172 6.67 -26.54 -14.95
N LYS A 173 5.92 -27.44 -14.28
CA LYS A 173 6.19 -27.79 -12.87
C LYS A 173 7.58 -28.41 -12.69
N ASN A 174 7.98 -29.31 -13.58
CA ASN A 174 9.32 -29.90 -13.55
C ASN A 174 10.42 -28.85 -13.79
N LEU A 175 10.21 -27.93 -14.73
CA LEU A 175 11.10 -26.79 -14.93
C LEU A 175 11.21 -25.95 -13.65
N GLY A 176 10.10 -25.60 -13.01
CA GLY A 176 10.12 -24.89 -11.73
C GLY A 176 10.87 -25.63 -10.62
N ASN A 177 10.75 -26.97 -10.56
CA ASN A 177 11.53 -27.80 -9.62
C ASN A 177 13.03 -27.75 -9.91
N TYR A 178 13.41 -27.72 -11.19
CA TYR A 178 14.81 -27.53 -11.60
C TYR A 178 15.32 -26.13 -11.22
N LEU A 179 14.55 -25.08 -11.53
CA LEU A 179 14.90 -23.70 -11.16
C LEU A 179 15.02 -23.51 -9.64
N SER A 180 14.24 -24.26 -8.86
CA SER A 180 14.27 -24.28 -7.40
C SER A 180 15.58 -24.79 -6.80
N LYS A 181 16.43 -25.46 -7.57
CA LYS A 181 17.77 -25.89 -7.13
C LYS A 181 18.78 -24.74 -7.10
N THR A 182 18.47 -23.61 -7.73
CA THR A 182 19.35 -22.44 -7.74
C THR A 182 19.16 -21.59 -6.48
N ARG A 183 20.21 -20.84 -6.08
CA ARG A 183 20.18 -19.99 -4.88
C ARG A 183 19.01 -19.00 -4.86
N THR A 184 18.69 -18.39 -6.00
CA THR A 184 17.64 -17.37 -6.14
C THR A 184 16.31 -17.91 -6.63
N GLY A 185 16.25 -19.19 -7.02
CA GLY A 185 15.02 -19.82 -7.53
C GLY A 185 14.26 -20.63 -6.49
N LYS A 186 14.74 -20.70 -5.24
CA LYS A 186 14.15 -21.54 -4.19
C LYS A 186 12.64 -21.31 -4.08
N GLY A 187 11.88 -22.40 -4.18
CA GLY A 187 10.42 -22.36 -4.07
C GLY A 187 9.72 -21.78 -5.30
N PHE A 188 10.33 -21.85 -6.49
CA PHE A 188 9.79 -21.28 -7.73
C PHE A 188 8.33 -21.66 -8.02
N ASN A 189 7.92 -22.87 -7.60
CA ASN A 189 6.57 -23.38 -7.79
C ASN A 189 5.57 -22.93 -6.71
N GLN A 190 6.05 -22.40 -5.59
CA GLN A 190 5.26 -22.03 -4.43
C GLN A 190 4.62 -20.65 -4.60
N PRO A 191 3.46 -20.41 -3.97
CA PRO A 191 2.92 -19.07 -3.83
C PRO A 191 3.90 -18.15 -3.12
N THR A 192 3.89 -16.88 -3.49
CA THR A 192 4.56 -15.80 -2.80
C THR A 192 3.68 -15.29 -1.65
N PRO A 193 4.22 -14.47 -0.73
CA PRO A 193 3.40 -13.85 0.30
C PRO A 193 2.54 -12.68 -0.19
N TYR A 194 2.64 -12.28 -1.46
CA TYR A 194 1.97 -11.09 -1.97
C TYR A 194 0.45 -11.27 -2.08
N ILE A 195 -0.25 -10.15 -2.19
CA ILE A 195 -1.65 -10.02 -2.57
C ILE A 195 -1.62 -9.27 -3.91
N TYR A 196 -2.13 -9.89 -4.95
CA TYR A 196 -2.03 -9.37 -6.32
C TYR A 196 -3.34 -8.79 -6.82
N THR A 197 -4.46 -9.45 -6.54
CA THR A 197 -5.76 -9.17 -7.19
C THR A 197 -6.83 -8.73 -6.20
N GLN A 198 -7.93 -8.15 -6.70
CA GLN A 198 -9.09 -7.79 -5.88
C GLN A 198 -9.62 -9.01 -5.12
N THR A 199 -9.77 -10.15 -5.78
CA THR A 199 -10.27 -11.39 -5.16
C THR A 199 -9.42 -11.81 -3.95
N GLU A 200 -8.11 -11.73 -4.07
CA GLU A 200 -7.19 -12.05 -2.97
C GLU A 200 -7.28 -11.03 -1.83
N LEU A 201 -7.32 -9.73 -2.16
CA LEU A 201 -7.47 -8.68 -1.16
C LEU A 201 -8.79 -8.80 -0.39
N THR A 202 -9.90 -8.98 -1.11
CA THR A 202 -11.24 -9.18 -0.54
C THR A 202 -11.26 -10.39 0.39
N THR A 203 -10.64 -11.50 -0.02
CA THR A 203 -10.51 -12.70 0.84
C THR A 203 -9.75 -12.38 2.12
N VAL A 204 -8.62 -11.67 2.02
CA VAL A 204 -7.79 -11.30 3.19
C VAL A 204 -8.53 -10.34 4.12
N LEU A 205 -9.27 -9.36 3.59
CA LEU A 205 -10.07 -8.42 4.38
C LEU A 205 -11.23 -9.11 5.09
N LYS A 206 -11.94 -10.02 4.41
CA LYS A 206 -12.98 -10.86 5.03
C LYS A 206 -12.43 -11.67 6.20
N GLN A 207 -11.29 -12.34 6.01
CA GLN A 207 -10.63 -13.11 7.07
C GLN A 207 -10.20 -12.22 8.25
N ALA A 208 -9.70 -11.01 7.97
CA ALA A 208 -9.36 -10.04 9.01
C ALA A 208 -10.60 -9.64 9.83
N TYR A 209 -11.70 -9.31 9.15
CA TYR A 209 -12.97 -8.95 9.78
C TYR A 209 -13.48 -10.07 10.70
N GLU A 210 -13.56 -11.31 10.18
CA GLU A 210 -14.03 -12.46 10.94
C GLU A 210 -13.16 -12.72 12.17
N LYS A 211 -11.83 -12.67 12.01
CA LYS A 211 -10.87 -12.90 13.10
C LYS A 211 -10.96 -11.84 14.19
N GLU A 212 -11.14 -10.58 13.81
CA GLU A 212 -11.25 -9.46 14.75
C GLU A 212 -12.56 -9.49 15.53
N ASN A 213 -13.66 -9.84 14.86
CA ASN A 213 -15.01 -9.83 15.45
C ASN A 213 -15.37 -11.13 16.18
N ALA A 214 -14.81 -12.29 15.80
CA ALA A 214 -14.96 -13.53 16.55
C ALA A 214 -14.28 -13.44 17.94
N LYS A 215 -13.14 -12.74 18.03
CA LYS A 215 -12.46 -12.49 19.31
C LYS A 215 -13.23 -11.56 20.24
N SER A 216 -14.03 -10.65 19.68
CA SER A 216 -14.92 -9.79 20.46
C SER A 216 -16.06 -10.60 21.10
N LYS A 217 -16.65 -11.53 20.35
CA LYS A 217 -17.72 -12.42 20.85
C LYS A 217 -17.28 -13.38 21.96
N ARG A 218 -16.01 -13.81 21.99
CA ARG A 218 -15.47 -14.72 23.02
C ARG A 218 -15.07 -14.05 24.34
N ARG A 219 -15.02 -12.72 24.40
CA ARG A 219 -14.59 -11.94 25.58
C ARG A 219 -15.75 -11.22 26.29
N ARG A 220 -16.97 -11.37 25.79
CA ARG A 220 -18.21 -11.00 26.46
C ARG A 220 -18.87 -12.25 26.99
#